data_AF-A0AAD5W5W5-F1
#
_entry.id   AF-A0AAD5W5W5-F1
#
_cell.length_a   1.000
_cell.length_b   1.000
_cell.length_c   1.000
_cell.angle_alpha   90.00
_cell.angle_beta   90.00
_cell.angle_gamma   90.00
#
_symmetry.space_group_name_H-M   'P 1'
#
loop_
_entity.id
_entity.type
_entity.pdbx_description
1 polymer ?
#
loop_
_entity_poly.entity_id
_entity_poly.type
_entity_poly.pdbx_seq_one_letter_code
_entity_poly.pdbx_strand_id
1 'polypeptide(L)'
;MYRTNFGIGHSIKDLLEAHIPPGGRLGRGHKGLYDTINNSIHFQLGLALASLGVITSLVAQHMYSLPAYAFIAQDFTTQAALYTHHQYIAGFIMTGAFAHGAIFFIRDYNPAQNEDNVLARMLDHKEAIISHLSWASLFLGFHTLGLYVHNDVMLAFGTPEKQILIEPIFAQWIQSAHGKTSYGFDVLLSSTSGPAFNAGRNIWLPGWLNAVNENKNSLFLTIGPGDFLVHHAIALGLHTTTLILVKGALDARGSKLMPDKKDFGYSFPCDGPGRGGTCDISAWDAFYLAVFWMLNTIGWVTFYWHWKHITLWQGNVSQFNESSTYLMGWLRDYLWLNSSQLINGYNPFGMNSLSVWAWMFLFGHLVWATGFMFLISWRGYWQELIETLAWAHERTPLANLIRWRDKPVALSIVQARLVGLAHFSVGYIFTYAAFLIASTSGKFG
;
A
#
# COMPACT_ATOMS: atom_id res chain seq x y z
N MET A 1 20.48 -26.10 13.82
CA MET A 1 19.01 -26.28 13.69
C MET A 1 18.70 -27.21 12.53
N TYR A 2 19.02 -26.83 11.28
CA TYR A 2 18.79 -27.67 10.11
C TYR A 2 19.97 -28.62 9.85
N ARG A 3 19.66 -29.84 9.38
CA ARG A 3 20.65 -30.89 9.10
C ARG A 3 21.49 -30.51 7.89
N THR A 4 22.80 -30.72 7.99
CA THR A 4 23.76 -30.56 6.89
C THR A 4 24.56 -31.86 6.68
N ASN A 5 25.67 -31.80 5.94
CA ASN A 5 26.54 -32.95 5.66
C ASN A 5 27.16 -33.59 6.92
N PHE A 6 27.01 -32.98 8.09
CA PHE A 6 27.50 -33.48 9.38
C PHE A 6 26.50 -34.41 10.11
N GLY A 7 25.36 -34.75 9.48
CA GLY A 7 24.40 -35.75 10.01
C GLY A 7 23.58 -35.30 11.23
N ILE A 8 23.90 -34.15 11.84
CA ILE A 8 23.22 -33.60 13.02
C ILE A 8 22.29 -32.45 12.61
N GLY A 9 21.05 -32.47 13.12
CA GLY A 9 20.02 -31.45 12.88
C GLY A 9 18.73 -32.01 12.27
N HIS A 10 17.78 -31.13 11.98
CA HIS A 10 16.46 -31.48 11.44
C HIS A 10 16.37 -31.27 9.91
N SER A 11 15.69 -32.19 9.22
CA SER A 11 15.26 -31.98 7.83
C SER A 11 13.96 -31.17 7.83
N ILE A 12 13.91 -30.07 7.07
CA ILE A 12 12.70 -29.23 6.97
C ILE A 12 11.54 -30.05 6.39
N LYS A 13 11.83 -30.96 5.45
CA LYS A 13 10.84 -31.86 4.87
C LYS A 13 10.18 -32.73 5.95
N ASP A 14 10.99 -33.39 6.76
CA ASP A 14 10.52 -34.27 7.84
C ASP A 14 9.69 -33.50 8.87
N LEU A 15 10.12 -32.27 9.21
CA LEU A 15 9.37 -31.39 10.11
C LEU A 15 7.98 -31.05 9.55
N LEU A 16 7.90 -30.67 8.27
CA LEU A 16 6.62 -30.34 7.64
C LEU A 16 5.72 -31.58 7.53
N GLU A 17 6.26 -32.74 7.16
CA GLU A 17 5.47 -33.97 7.05
C GLU A 17 4.94 -34.48 8.40
N ALA A 18 5.70 -34.25 9.49
CA ALA A 18 5.29 -34.61 10.84
C ALA A 18 4.31 -33.61 11.48
N HIS A 19 4.27 -32.36 11.00
CA HIS A 19 3.44 -31.31 11.58
C HIS A 19 1.99 -31.37 11.07
N ILE A 20 1.24 -32.34 11.60
CA ILE A 20 -0.19 -32.51 11.34
C ILE A 20 -0.97 -31.96 12.54
N PRO A 21 -1.98 -31.10 12.34
CA PRO A 21 -2.73 -30.53 13.44
C PRO A 21 -3.50 -31.63 14.21
N PRO A 22 -3.49 -31.60 15.55
CA PRO A 22 -4.13 -32.64 16.37
C PRO A 22 -5.65 -32.70 16.16
N GLY A 23 -6.28 -31.60 15.73
CA GLY A 23 -7.72 -31.54 15.49
C GLY A 23 -8.20 -32.07 14.15
N GLY A 24 -7.31 -32.50 13.23
CA GLY A 24 -7.67 -33.10 11.94
C GLY A 24 -8.41 -32.21 10.93
N ARG A 25 -8.68 -30.93 11.24
CA ARG A 25 -9.50 -30.02 10.41
C ARG A 25 -8.78 -29.42 9.19
N LEU A 26 -7.46 -29.64 9.04
CA LEU A 26 -6.65 -29.11 7.93
C LEU A 26 -6.15 -30.20 6.97
N GLY A 27 -6.90 -31.31 6.84
CA GLY A 27 -6.59 -32.41 5.93
C GLY A 27 -5.24 -33.06 6.23
N ARG A 28 -4.46 -33.33 5.18
CA ARG A 28 -3.08 -33.84 5.25
C ARG A 28 -2.04 -32.85 5.78
N GLY A 29 -2.45 -31.64 6.20
CA GLY A 29 -1.56 -30.65 6.80
C GLY A 29 -0.52 -30.11 5.83
N HIS A 30 0.76 -30.10 6.23
CA HIS A 30 1.86 -29.53 5.45
C HIS A 30 2.55 -30.51 4.48
N LYS A 31 2.00 -31.72 4.29
CA LYS A 31 2.57 -32.72 3.38
C LYS A 31 2.68 -32.18 1.95
N GLY A 32 3.82 -32.40 1.31
CA GLY A 32 4.12 -31.95 -0.04
C GLY A 32 4.52 -30.47 -0.17
N LEU A 33 4.40 -29.66 0.90
CA LEU A 33 4.78 -28.25 0.84
C LEU A 33 6.27 -28.04 0.63
N TYR A 34 7.14 -28.87 1.23
CA TYR A 34 8.59 -28.73 1.04
C TYR A 34 8.96 -28.75 -0.45
N ASP A 35 8.51 -29.78 -1.18
CA ASP A 35 8.82 -29.92 -2.61
C ASP A 35 8.09 -28.85 -3.44
N THR A 36 6.84 -28.49 -3.08
CA THR A 36 6.08 -27.43 -3.75
C THR A 36 6.80 -26.07 -3.68
N ILE A 37 7.34 -25.73 -2.51
CA ILE A 37 8.09 -24.49 -2.28
C ILE A 37 9.48 -24.58 -2.93
N ASN A 38 10.20 -25.68 -2.69
CA ASN A 38 11.59 -25.81 -3.13
C ASN A 38 11.74 -25.89 -4.65
N ASN A 39 10.73 -26.42 -5.35
CA ASN A 39 10.76 -26.56 -6.81
C ASN A 39 10.19 -25.35 -7.56
N SER A 40 9.49 -24.41 -6.89
CA SER A 40 8.94 -23.20 -7.52
C SER A 40 9.69 -21.93 -7.10
N ILE A 41 10.38 -21.33 -8.06
CA ILE A 41 11.02 -20.01 -7.88
C ILE A 41 9.96 -18.93 -7.63
N HIS A 42 8.78 -19.04 -8.25
CA HIS A 42 7.70 -18.08 -8.02
C HIS A 42 7.12 -18.15 -6.61
N PHE A 43 7.01 -19.35 -6.02
CA PHE A 43 6.61 -19.47 -4.62
C PHE A 43 7.66 -18.88 -3.68
N GLN A 44 8.94 -19.20 -3.91
CA GLN A 44 10.06 -18.67 -3.11
C GLN A 44 10.12 -17.15 -3.19
N LEU A 45 10.01 -16.59 -4.39
CA LEU A 45 10.02 -15.15 -4.59
C LEU A 45 8.81 -14.48 -3.95
N GLY A 46 7.62 -15.09 -4.05
CA GLY A 46 6.42 -14.62 -3.34
C GLY A 46 6.63 -14.53 -1.82
N LEU A 47 7.17 -15.57 -1.20
CA LEU A 47 7.47 -15.58 0.25
C LEU A 47 8.57 -14.59 0.65
N ALA A 48 9.64 -14.51 -0.15
CA ALA A 48 10.75 -13.60 0.10
C ALA A 48 10.27 -12.14 0.05
N LEU A 49 9.48 -11.78 -0.98
CA LEU A 49 8.87 -10.45 -1.09
C LEU A 49 7.88 -10.20 0.04
N ALA A 50 7.01 -11.15 0.42
CA ALA A 50 6.08 -10.95 1.53
C ALA A 50 6.82 -10.66 2.85
N SER A 51 7.86 -11.44 3.15
CA SER A 51 8.68 -11.27 4.36
C SER A 51 9.43 -9.94 4.33
N LEU A 52 10.04 -9.61 3.18
CA LEU A 52 10.78 -8.36 3.00
C LEU A 52 9.84 -7.15 3.10
N GLY A 53 8.67 -7.18 2.47
CA GLY A 53 7.70 -6.08 2.50
C GLY A 53 7.20 -5.77 3.91
N VAL A 54 6.93 -6.81 4.71
CA VAL A 54 6.59 -6.65 6.13
C VAL A 54 7.74 -5.98 6.89
N ILE A 55 8.98 -6.46 6.71
CA ILE A 55 10.15 -5.88 7.39
C ILE A 55 10.43 -4.45 6.91
N THR A 56 10.25 -4.15 5.62
CA THR A 56 10.43 -2.79 5.08
C THR A 56 9.44 -1.82 5.69
N SER A 57 8.17 -2.20 5.87
CA SER A 57 7.20 -1.36 6.57
C SER A 57 7.55 -1.23 8.06
N LEU A 58 8.01 -2.30 8.71
CA LEU A 58 8.48 -2.27 10.09
C LEU A 58 9.66 -1.30 10.28
N VAL A 59 10.61 -1.30 9.34
CA VAL A 59 11.72 -0.33 9.29
C VAL A 59 11.19 1.09 9.25
N ALA A 60 10.22 1.39 8.39
CA ALA A 60 9.60 2.73 8.34
C ALA A 60 8.98 3.13 9.69
N GLN A 61 8.19 2.24 10.30
CA GLN A 61 7.51 2.53 11.58
C GLN A 61 8.49 2.70 12.74
N HIS A 62 9.55 1.89 12.81
CA HIS A 62 10.53 1.97 13.88
C HIS A 62 11.50 3.13 13.70
N MET A 63 11.93 3.45 12.47
CA MET A 63 12.91 4.51 12.25
C MET A 63 12.40 5.91 12.64
N TYR A 64 11.10 6.19 12.46
CA TYR A 64 10.57 7.51 12.86
C TYR A 64 10.31 7.61 14.37
N SER A 65 9.89 6.51 15.02
CA SER A 65 9.52 6.48 16.43
C SER A 65 10.71 6.21 17.36
N LEU A 66 11.71 5.47 16.89
CA LEU A 66 12.96 5.15 17.57
C LEU A 66 14.15 5.54 16.67
N PRO A 67 14.49 6.84 16.58
CA PRO A 67 15.56 7.33 15.72
C PRO A 67 16.91 6.70 16.07
N ALA A 68 17.48 5.94 15.13
CA ALA A 68 18.74 5.23 15.33
C ALA A 68 19.99 6.05 14.97
N TYR A 69 19.81 7.22 14.34
CA TYR A 69 20.89 8.07 13.87
C TYR A 69 20.92 9.38 14.66
N ALA A 70 22.14 9.86 14.98
CA ALA A 70 22.31 11.13 15.66
C ALA A 70 21.70 12.28 14.84
N PHE A 71 20.96 13.17 15.52
CA PHE A 71 20.32 14.37 14.97
C PHE A 71 19.25 14.16 13.88
N ILE A 72 18.96 12.93 13.46
CA ILE A 72 17.94 12.69 12.41
C ILE A 72 16.53 13.10 12.83
N ALA A 73 16.23 13.09 14.13
CA ALA A 73 14.96 13.58 14.67
C ALA A 73 14.79 15.10 14.55
N GLN A 74 15.86 15.84 14.25
CA GLN A 74 15.85 17.29 14.02
C GLN A 74 15.81 17.62 12.53
N ASP A 75 16.20 16.69 11.66
CA ASP A 75 16.07 16.81 10.21
C ASP A 75 14.72 16.26 9.74
N PHE A 76 13.70 17.12 9.84
CA PHE A 76 12.32 16.78 9.52
C PHE A 76 12.12 16.36 8.06
N THR A 77 12.83 16.99 7.13
CA THR A 77 12.69 16.69 5.69
C THR A 77 13.24 15.30 5.39
N THR A 78 14.42 14.97 5.93
CA THR A 78 15.01 13.63 5.77
C THR A 78 14.16 12.56 6.44
N GLN A 79 13.63 12.82 7.63
CA GLN A 79 12.74 11.88 8.32
C GLN A 79 11.46 11.61 7.51
N ALA A 80 10.84 12.66 6.97
CA ALA A 80 9.67 12.55 6.11
C ALA A 80 9.93 11.76 4.83
N ALA A 81 11.07 12.04 4.17
CA ALA A 81 11.50 11.33 2.98
C ALA A 81 11.73 9.84 3.26
N LEU A 82 12.45 9.50 4.33
CA LEU A 82 12.76 8.11 4.68
C LEU A 82 11.51 7.29 5.00
N TYR A 83 10.58 7.84 5.79
CA TYR A 83 9.32 7.17 6.11
C TYR A 83 8.52 6.88 4.84
N THR A 84 8.31 7.92 4.03
CA THR A 84 7.55 7.84 2.78
C THR A 84 8.18 6.84 1.82
N HIS A 85 9.50 6.93 1.61
CA HIS A 85 10.26 6.06 0.72
C HIS A 85 10.08 4.58 1.08
N HIS A 86 10.31 4.21 2.34
CA HIS A 86 10.21 2.81 2.76
C HIS A 86 8.77 2.29 2.71
N GLN A 87 7.75 3.12 2.96
CA GLN A 87 6.36 2.69 2.83
C GLN A 87 5.94 2.42 1.39
N TYR A 88 6.35 3.26 0.43
CA TYR A 88 6.09 2.98 -0.99
C TYR A 88 6.82 1.73 -1.47
N ILE A 89 8.09 1.53 -1.08
CA ILE A 89 8.82 0.31 -1.39
C ILE A 89 8.12 -0.92 -0.80
N ALA A 90 7.70 -0.86 0.46
CA ALA A 90 6.96 -1.94 1.10
C ALA A 90 5.67 -2.28 0.31
N GLY A 91 4.92 -1.27 -0.12
CA GLY A 91 3.73 -1.44 -0.96
C GLY A 91 4.01 -2.17 -2.28
N PHE A 92 5.05 -1.76 -3.02
CA PHE A 92 5.45 -2.43 -4.28
C PHE A 92 5.96 -3.86 -4.06
N ILE A 93 6.75 -4.08 -3.01
CA ILE A 93 7.24 -5.41 -2.66
C ILE A 93 6.06 -6.34 -2.29
N MET A 94 5.10 -5.85 -1.51
CA MET A 94 3.92 -6.61 -1.12
C MET A 94 3.02 -6.95 -2.30
N THR A 95 2.75 -6.02 -3.23
CA THR A 95 1.97 -6.35 -4.44
C THR A 95 2.70 -7.35 -5.33
N GLY A 96 4.04 -7.24 -5.44
CA GLY A 96 4.89 -8.21 -6.13
C GLY A 96 4.84 -9.62 -5.51
N ALA A 97 4.75 -9.72 -4.19
CA ALA A 97 4.62 -11.00 -3.49
C ALA A 97 3.36 -11.77 -3.93
N PHE A 98 2.21 -11.09 -3.96
CA PHE A 98 0.95 -11.69 -4.42
C PHE A 98 0.93 -11.96 -5.92
N ALA A 99 1.54 -11.08 -6.74
CA ALA A 99 1.68 -11.33 -8.18
C ALA A 99 2.45 -12.63 -8.45
N HIS A 100 3.58 -12.85 -7.75
CA HIS A 100 4.34 -14.10 -7.87
C HIS A 100 3.60 -15.31 -7.28
N GLY A 101 2.81 -15.13 -6.23
CA GLY A 101 1.88 -16.16 -5.75
C GLY A 101 0.84 -16.57 -6.81
N ALA A 102 0.26 -15.61 -7.52
CA ALA A 102 -0.66 -15.88 -8.63
C ALA A 102 0.04 -16.59 -9.80
N ILE A 103 1.25 -16.16 -10.17
CA ILE A 103 2.05 -16.83 -11.21
C ILE A 103 2.36 -18.28 -10.81
N PHE A 104 2.71 -18.53 -9.54
CA PHE A 104 2.89 -19.88 -9.01
C PHE A 104 1.62 -20.72 -9.20
N PHE A 105 0.44 -20.20 -8.84
CA PHE A 105 -0.81 -20.96 -8.99
C PHE A 105 -1.12 -21.35 -10.44
N ILE A 106 -0.69 -20.54 -11.42
CA ILE A 106 -0.90 -20.85 -12.84
C ILE A 106 0.12 -21.87 -13.33
N ARG A 107 1.41 -21.59 -13.12
CA ARG A 107 2.51 -22.28 -13.81
C ARG A 107 3.02 -23.52 -13.07
N ASP A 108 3.13 -23.44 -11.75
CA ASP A 108 3.93 -24.39 -10.98
C ASP A 108 3.08 -25.25 -10.02
N TYR A 109 1.88 -24.79 -9.67
CA TYR A 109 0.99 -25.52 -8.77
C TYR A 109 0.48 -26.83 -9.39
N ASN A 110 0.80 -27.95 -8.74
CA ASN A 110 0.31 -29.28 -9.07
C ASN A 110 -0.75 -29.75 -8.05
N PRO A 111 -2.03 -29.86 -8.45
CA PRO A 111 -3.11 -30.32 -7.57
C PRO A 111 -2.90 -31.74 -7.02
N ALA A 112 -2.32 -32.66 -7.79
CA ALA A 112 -2.14 -34.05 -7.37
C ALA A 112 -1.10 -34.16 -6.24
N GLN A 113 -0.02 -33.36 -6.31
CA GLN A 113 0.99 -33.32 -5.25
C GLN A 113 0.45 -32.67 -3.96
N ASN A 114 -0.46 -31.70 -4.11
CA ASN A 114 -1.00 -30.90 -3.02
C ASN A 114 -2.37 -31.38 -2.52
N GLU A 115 -2.86 -32.53 -2.97
CA GLU A 115 -4.21 -33.03 -2.67
C GLU A 115 -4.51 -33.03 -1.17
N ASP A 116 -5.65 -32.46 -0.73
CA ASP A 116 -6.05 -32.37 0.69
C ASP A 116 -4.99 -31.80 1.66
N ASN A 117 -3.95 -31.11 1.18
CA ASN A 117 -3.05 -30.35 2.04
C ASN A 117 -3.62 -28.94 2.28
N VAL A 118 -2.97 -28.15 3.13
CA VAL A 118 -3.45 -26.79 3.47
C VAL A 118 -3.65 -25.87 2.26
N LEU A 119 -2.85 -26.04 1.20
CA LEU A 119 -2.92 -25.21 0.00
C LEU A 119 -4.12 -25.59 -0.88
N ALA A 120 -4.35 -26.90 -1.08
CA ALA A 120 -5.54 -27.37 -1.78
C ALA A 120 -6.82 -26.99 -1.03
N ARG A 121 -6.86 -27.21 0.29
CA ARG A 121 -8.03 -26.88 1.10
C ARG A 121 -8.39 -25.40 1.00
N MET A 122 -7.40 -24.50 1.02
CA MET A 122 -7.63 -23.06 0.83
C MET A 122 -8.34 -22.76 -0.51
N LEU A 123 -7.95 -23.44 -1.58
CA LEU A 123 -8.61 -23.30 -2.89
C LEU A 123 -10.04 -23.83 -2.89
N ASP A 124 -10.33 -24.89 -2.13
CA ASP A 124 -11.67 -25.50 -2.04
C ASP A 124 -12.72 -24.59 -1.39
N HIS A 125 -12.30 -23.63 -0.56
CA HIS A 125 -13.18 -22.63 0.07
C HIS A 125 -12.80 -21.19 -0.30
N LYS A 126 -12.22 -20.98 -1.48
CA LYS A 126 -11.79 -19.66 -1.94
C LYS A 126 -12.93 -18.64 -1.97
N GLU A 127 -14.15 -19.05 -2.30
CA GLU A 127 -15.32 -18.18 -2.34
C GLU A 127 -15.65 -17.61 -0.96
N ALA A 128 -15.46 -18.40 0.10
CA ALA A 128 -15.66 -17.92 1.47
C ALA A 128 -14.60 -16.89 1.86
N ILE A 129 -13.33 -17.11 1.51
CA ILE A 129 -12.25 -16.15 1.78
C ILE A 129 -12.54 -14.82 1.06
N ILE A 130 -12.86 -14.89 -0.22
CA ILE A 130 -13.14 -13.72 -1.06
C ILE A 130 -14.39 -12.98 -0.55
N SER A 131 -15.46 -13.68 -0.17
CA SER A 131 -16.69 -13.05 0.31
C SER A 131 -16.51 -12.33 1.65
N HIS A 132 -15.71 -12.89 2.57
CA HIS A 132 -15.43 -12.24 3.85
C HIS A 132 -14.53 -11.01 3.68
N LEU A 133 -13.51 -11.08 2.82
CA LEU A 133 -12.71 -9.90 2.47
C LEU A 133 -13.56 -8.82 1.81
N SER A 134 -14.48 -9.20 0.92
CA SER A 134 -15.44 -8.27 0.31
C SER A 134 -16.34 -7.61 1.34
N TRP A 135 -16.90 -8.38 2.28
CA TRP A 135 -17.70 -7.84 3.38
C TRP A 135 -16.90 -6.86 4.24
N ALA A 136 -15.67 -7.20 4.63
CA ALA A 136 -14.83 -6.33 5.44
C ALA A 136 -14.51 -5.01 4.71
N SER A 137 -14.15 -5.06 3.43
CA SER A 137 -13.94 -3.86 2.59
C SER A 137 -15.18 -2.99 2.50
N LEU A 138 -16.35 -3.59 2.25
CA LEU A 138 -17.62 -2.84 2.17
C LEU A 138 -18.00 -2.23 3.52
N PHE A 139 -17.90 -3.00 4.60
CA PHE A 139 -18.18 -2.54 5.95
C PHE A 139 -17.29 -1.36 6.32
N LEU A 140 -15.97 -1.48 6.15
CA LEU A 140 -15.04 -0.38 6.43
C LEU A 140 -15.32 0.83 5.54
N GLY A 141 -15.60 0.62 4.26
CA GLY A 141 -15.86 1.68 3.29
C GLY A 141 -17.09 2.50 3.64
N PHE A 142 -18.23 1.85 3.87
CA PHE A 142 -19.49 2.52 4.20
C PHE A 142 -19.40 3.32 5.50
N HIS A 143 -18.81 2.76 6.56
CA HIS A 143 -18.77 3.44 7.85
C HIS A 143 -17.69 4.53 7.90
N THR A 144 -16.50 4.28 7.36
CA THR A 144 -15.41 5.28 7.40
C THR A 144 -15.76 6.50 6.56
N LEU A 145 -16.19 6.30 5.31
CA LEU A 145 -16.61 7.40 4.45
C LEU A 145 -17.89 8.07 4.99
N GLY A 146 -18.84 7.28 5.50
CA GLY A 146 -20.07 7.80 6.10
C GLY A 146 -19.80 8.75 7.27
N LEU A 147 -18.87 8.40 8.16
CA LEU A 147 -18.46 9.26 9.27
C LEU A 147 -17.74 10.52 8.81
N TYR A 148 -16.82 10.42 7.84
CA TYR A 148 -16.16 11.60 7.26
C TYR A 148 -17.16 12.56 6.65
N VAL A 149 -18.09 12.06 5.82
CA VAL A 149 -19.14 12.86 5.19
C VAL A 149 -20.08 13.48 6.23
N HIS A 150 -20.50 12.72 7.25
CA HIS A 150 -21.28 13.26 8.36
C HIS A 150 -20.55 14.44 9.03
N ASN A 151 -19.27 14.27 9.34
CA ASN A 151 -18.47 15.30 10.01
C ASN A 151 -18.28 16.54 9.14
N ASP A 152 -18.03 16.38 7.83
CA ASP A 152 -17.99 17.50 6.87
C ASP A 152 -19.31 18.28 6.85
N VAL A 153 -20.46 17.59 6.81
CA VAL A 153 -21.78 18.24 6.79
C VAL A 153 -22.04 18.99 8.10
N MET A 154 -21.73 18.40 9.25
CA MET A 154 -21.90 19.06 10.55
C MET A 154 -21.03 20.31 10.68
N LEU A 155 -19.80 20.27 10.17
CA LEU A 155 -18.92 21.43 10.14
C LEU A 155 -19.43 22.50 9.17
N ALA A 156 -19.88 22.11 7.98
CA ALA A 156 -20.41 23.03 6.97
C ALA A 156 -21.67 23.78 7.47
N PHE A 157 -22.47 23.15 8.33
CA PHE A 157 -23.62 23.78 9.00
C PHE A 157 -23.27 24.60 10.25
N GLY A 158 -21.99 24.73 10.60
CA GLY A 158 -21.55 25.49 11.76
C GLY A 158 -21.87 24.84 13.10
N THR A 159 -22.09 23.51 13.12
CA THR A 159 -22.37 22.74 14.34
C THR A 159 -21.30 21.64 14.56
N PRO A 160 -20.01 22.01 14.77
CA PRO A 160 -18.92 21.05 14.92
C PRO A 160 -19.09 20.12 16.12
N GLU A 161 -19.82 20.54 17.16
CA GLU A 161 -20.14 19.73 18.34
C GLU A 161 -21.03 18.51 18.03
N LYS A 162 -21.67 18.47 16.86
CA LYS A 162 -22.49 17.35 16.38
C LYS A 162 -21.72 16.33 15.55
N GLN A 163 -20.42 16.53 15.37
CA GLN A 163 -19.55 15.53 14.76
C GLN A 163 -19.54 14.25 15.60
N ILE A 164 -19.31 13.12 14.93
CA ILE A 164 -19.12 11.84 15.61
C ILE A 164 -17.61 11.66 15.80
N LEU A 165 -17.16 11.83 17.04
CA LEU A 165 -15.76 11.75 17.44
C LEU A 165 -15.56 10.50 18.31
N ILE A 166 -14.94 9.47 17.73
CA ILE A 166 -14.70 8.19 18.40
C ILE A 166 -13.25 8.14 18.87
N GLU A 167 -13.03 8.00 20.17
CA GLU A 167 -11.70 7.86 20.75
C GLU A 167 -11.10 6.47 20.42
N PRO A 168 -9.82 6.39 20.01
CA PRO A 168 -9.14 5.12 19.75
C PRO A 168 -8.69 4.45 21.07
N ILE A 169 -9.63 4.13 21.95
CA ILE A 169 -9.40 3.62 23.31
C ILE A 169 -8.48 2.40 23.32
N PHE A 170 -8.62 1.48 22.38
CA PHE A 170 -7.75 0.30 22.30
C PHE A 170 -6.29 0.66 22.03
N ALA A 171 -6.03 1.62 21.15
CA ALA A 171 -4.68 2.07 20.86
C ALA A 171 -4.11 2.91 22.01
N GLN A 172 -4.92 3.76 22.65
CA GLN A 172 -4.53 4.51 23.85
C GLN A 172 -4.19 3.57 25.02
N TRP A 173 -4.96 2.49 25.19
CA TRP A 173 -4.68 1.43 26.15
C TRP A 173 -3.33 0.75 25.88
N ILE A 174 -2.98 0.48 24.61
CA ILE A 174 -1.64 -0.05 24.25
C ILE A 174 -0.54 0.97 24.63
N GLN A 175 -0.73 2.26 24.38
CA GLN A 175 0.24 3.28 24.80
C GLN A 175 0.42 3.29 26.32
N SER A 176 -0.67 3.18 27.09
CA SER A 176 -0.59 3.07 28.55
C SER A 176 0.00 1.75 29.03
N ALA A 177 -0.28 0.63 28.37
CA ALA A 177 0.38 -0.64 28.64
C ALA A 177 1.91 -0.55 28.46
N HIS A 178 2.37 0.33 27.57
CA HIS A 178 3.78 0.67 27.37
C HIS A 178 4.31 1.79 28.28
N GLY A 179 3.54 2.27 29.26
CA GLY A 179 4.03 3.21 30.26
C GLY A 179 3.70 4.69 30.00
N LYS A 180 2.88 4.99 28.99
CA LYS A 180 2.38 6.35 28.77
C LYS A 180 1.28 6.69 29.76
N THR A 181 1.50 7.70 30.60
CA THR A 181 0.61 8.02 31.73
C THR A 181 -0.48 9.02 31.39
N SER A 182 -0.38 9.74 30.26
CA SER A 182 -1.29 10.83 29.88
C SER A 182 -2.77 10.44 29.74
N TYR A 183 -3.06 9.16 29.52
CA TYR A 183 -4.44 8.64 29.37
C TYR A 183 -5.06 8.13 30.67
N GLY A 184 -4.27 7.95 31.74
CA GLY A 184 -4.79 7.56 33.05
C GLY A 184 -5.35 6.14 33.19
N PHE A 185 -5.04 5.20 32.29
CA PHE A 185 -5.52 3.81 32.41
C PHE A 185 -4.92 3.04 33.59
N ASP A 186 -3.71 3.39 34.06
CA ASP A 186 -2.98 2.69 35.14
C ASP A 186 -2.90 1.16 34.95
N VAL A 187 -2.36 0.73 33.80
CA VAL A 187 -2.22 -0.68 33.41
C VAL A 187 -0.77 -1.02 33.04
N LEU A 188 -0.34 -2.24 33.40
CA LEU A 188 0.97 -2.81 33.08
C LEU A 188 2.13 -1.84 33.40
N LEU A 189 2.85 -1.32 32.40
CA LEU A 189 4.01 -0.46 32.61
C LEU A 189 3.66 0.98 33.02
N SER A 190 2.40 1.41 32.85
CA SER A 190 1.95 2.69 33.42
C SER A 190 1.65 2.60 34.92
N SER A 191 1.51 1.37 35.44
CA SER A 191 1.32 1.11 36.86
C SER A 191 2.62 0.76 37.57
N THR A 192 2.94 1.50 38.63
CA THR A 192 4.23 1.37 39.35
C THR A 192 4.34 0.15 40.27
N SER A 193 3.23 -0.59 40.46
CA SER A 193 3.12 -1.74 41.35
C SER A 193 3.12 -3.09 40.62
N GLY A 194 3.00 -3.09 39.28
CA GLY A 194 2.81 -4.31 38.48
C GLY A 194 4.07 -5.19 38.36
N PRO A 195 3.93 -6.52 38.17
CA PRO A 195 5.07 -7.43 37.96
C PRO A 195 5.93 -7.04 36.75
N ALA A 196 5.30 -6.59 35.65
CA ALA A 196 5.99 -6.12 34.45
C ALA A 196 6.87 -4.89 34.74
N PHE A 197 6.36 -3.96 35.54
CA PHE A 197 7.11 -2.78 35.97
C PHE A 197 8.30 -3.19 36.85
N ASN A 198 8.06 -4.03 37.86
CA ASN A 198 9.09 -4.46 38.80
C ASN A 198 10.23 -5.23 38.13
N ALA A 199 9.93 -6.06 37.12
CA ALA A 199 10.94 -6.82 36.38
C ALA A 199 11.89 -5.93 35.56
N GLY A 200 11.41 -4.81 35.02
CA GLY A 200 12.19 -3.91 34.16
C GLY A 200 12.86 -2.73 34.87
N ARG A 201 12.46 -2.41 36.12
CA ARG A 201 12.74 -1.16 36.84
C ARG A 201 14.22 -0.76 36.90
N ASN A 202 15.15 -1.71 36.86
CA ASN A 202 16.57 -1.44 37.13
C ASN A 202 17.47 -1.36 35.88
N ILE A 203 16.96 -1.68 34.68
CA ILE A 203 17.80 -1.76 33.46
C ILE A 203 17.33 -0.78 32.39
N TRP A 204 16.28 -1.13 31.65
CA TRP A 204 15.83 -0.37 30.48
C TRP A 204 14.61 0.51 30.78
N LEU A 205 13.81 0.14 31.79
CA LEU A 205 12.50 0.74 32.03
C LEU A 205 12.55 2.23 32.40
N PRO A 206 13.47 2.72 33.26
CA PRO A 206 13.53 4.15 33.57
C PRO A 206 13.79 5.02 32.34
N GLY A 207 14.71 4.61 31.47
CA GLY A 207 15.00 5.33 30.21
C GLY A 207 13.82 5.30 29.25
N TRP A 208 13.16 4.14 29.13
CA TRP A 208 11.95 3.99 28.33
C TRP A 208 10.79 4.87 28.82
N LEU A 209 10.49 4.84 30.13
CA LEU A 209 9.41 5.63 30.73
C LEU A 209 9.66 7.12 30.61
N ASN A 210 10.92 7.55 30.69
CA ASN A 210 11.29 8.94 30.41
C ASN A 210 10.99 9.30 28.95
N ALA A 211 11.44 8.48 28.01
CA ALA A 211 11.25 8.74 26.58
C ALA A 211 9.77 8.73 26.14
N VAL A 212 8.96 7.75 26.58
CA VAL A 212 7.56 7.61 26.15
C VAL A 212 6.63 8.68 26.72
N ASN A 213 7.03 9.36 27.80
CA ASN A 213 6.28 10.45 28.41
C ASN A 213 6.84 11.85 28.04
N GLU A 214 7.89 11.92 27.21
CA GLU A 214 8.42 13.17 26.67
C GLU A 214 7.66 13.57 25.40
N ASN A 215 6.95 14.69 25.45
CA ASN A 215 6.15 15.18 24.31
C ASN A 215 6.97 15.78 23.15
N LYS A 216 8.30 15.77 23.23
CA LYS A 216 9.21 16.37 22.24
C LYS A 216 9.73 15.37 21.20
N ASN A 217 9.38 14.09 21.32
CA ASN A 217 9.78 13.05 20.39
C ASN A 217 8.56 12.40 19.71
N SER A 218 8.83 11.47 18.78
CA SER A 218 7.79 10.74 18.04
C SER A 218 7.46 9.35 18.63
N LEU A 219 7.95 9.02 19.83
CA LEU A 219 7.72 7.73 20.47
C LEU A 219 6.29 7.70 21.05
N PHE A 220 5.42 6.88 20.46
CA PHE A 220 4.01 6.79 20.85
C PHE A 220 3.32 8.16 20.94
N LEU A 221 3.26 8.88 19.80
CA LEU A 221 2.52 10.14 19.70
C LEU A 221 1.10 10.02 20.25
N THR A 222 0.61 11.08 20.88
CA THR A 222 -0.78 11.14 21.36
C THR A 222 -1.73 10.99 20.17
N ILE A 223 -2.75 10.16 20.36
CA ILE A 223 -3.77 9.83 19.37
C ILE A 223 -5.18 10.15 19.89
N GLY A 224 -6.05 10.56 18.98
CA GLY A 224 -7.45 10.92 19.22
C GLY A 224 -8.39 10.57 18.04
N PRO A 225 -9.54 11.24 17.91
CA PRO A 225 -10.57 10.86 16.93
C PRO A 225 -10.16 10.96 15.47
N GLY A 226 -9.33 11.96 15.12
CA GLY A 226 -8.74 12.08 13.79
C GLY A 226 -7.88 10.88 13.41
N ASP A 227 -7.07 10.41 14.35
CA ASP A 227 -6.27 9.19 14.19
C ASP A 227 -7.16 7.96 14.02
N PHE A 228 -8.24 7.85 14.79
CA PHE A 228 -9.18 6.73 14.68
C PHE A 228 -9.73 6.59 13.26
N LEU A 229 -10.24 7.67 12.68
CA LEU A 229 -10.86 7.64 11.35
C LEU A 229 -9.85 7.27 10.26
N VAL A 230 -8.65 7.86 10.29
CA VAL A 230 -7.65 7.56 9.26
C VAL A 230 -7.07 6.16 9.38
N HIS A 231 -6.96 5.58 10.58
CA HIS A 231 -6.59 4.17 10.73
C HIS A 231 -7.64 3.23 10.15
N HIS A 232 -8.93 3.59 10.21
CA HIS A 232 -10.00 2.82 9.54
C HIS A 232 -9.96 2.99 8.01
N ALA A 233 -9.57 4.17 7.51
CA ALA A 233 -9.32 4.37 6.08
C ALA A 233 -8.10 3.54 5.60
N ILE A 234 -7.02 3.49 6.38
CA ILE A 234 -5.86 2.63 6.11
C ILE A 234 -6.29 1.15 6.12
N ALA A 235 -7.09 0.73 7.10
CA ALA A 235 -7.62 -0.62 7.16
C ALA A 235 -8.48 -0.95 5.92
N LEU A 236 -9.34 -0.03 5.47
CA LEU A 236 -10.11 -0.16 4.23
C LEU A 236 -9.19 -0.39 3.03
N GLY A 237 -8.14 0.44 2.89
CA GLY A 237 -7.17 0.34 1.80
C GLY A 237 -6.44 -1.01 1.81
N LEU A 238 -5.97 -1.46 2.98
CA LEU A 238 -5.28 -2.74 3.14
C LEU A 238 -6.19 -3.93 2.82
N HIS A 239 -7.42 -3.96 3.34
CA HIS A 239 -8.37 -5.05 3.06
C HIS A 239 -8.77 -5.09 1.59
N THR A 240 -8.99 -3.93 0.96
CA THR A 240 -9.41 -3.87 -0.44
C THR A 240 -8.26 -4.22 -1.39
N THR A 241 -7.04 -3.76 -1.11
CA THR A 241 -5.84 -4.19 -1.86
C THR A 241 -5.64 -5.70 -1.73
N THR A 242 -5.78 -6.24 -0.51
CA THR A 242 -5.67 -7.69 -0.25
C THR A 242 -6.77 -8.47 -0.97
N LEU A 243 -8.02 -8.00 -0.96
CA LEU A 243 -9.14 -8.61 -1.69
C LEU A 243 -8.81 -8.76 -3.17
N ILE A 244 -8.33 -7.69 -3.81
CA ILE A 244 -8.04 -7.70 -5.26
C ILE A 244 -6.92 -8.70 -5.56
N LEU A 245 -5.83 -8.66 -4.79
CA LEU A 245 -4.67 -9.55 -4.96
C LEU A 245 -5.01 -11.02 -4.68
N VAL A 246 -5.69 -11.31 -3.57
CA VAL A 246 -6.10 -12.66 -3.18
C VAL A 246 -7.09 -13.23 -4.18
N LYS A 247 -8.12 -12.47 -4.56
CA LYS A 247 -9.08 -12.91 -5.58
C LYS A 247 -8.39 -13.16 -6.92
N GLY A 248 -7.47 -12.28 -7.32
CA GLY A 248 -6.64 -12.46 -8.52
C GLY A 248 -5.85 -13.78 -8.51
N ALA A 249 -5.25 -14.13 -7.37
CA ALA A 249 -4.49 -15.37 -7.20
C ALA A 249 -5.37 -16.63 -7.14
N LEU A 250 -6.49 -16.60 -6.39
CA LEU A 250 -7.37 -17.76 -6.18
C LEU A 250 -8.23 -18.07 -7.42
N ASP A 251 -8.54 -17.08 -8.25
CA ASP A 251 -9.23 -17.25 -9.54
C ASP A 251 -8.27 -17.36 -10.74
N ALA A 252 -6.96 -17.41 -10.49
CA ALA A 252 -5.94 -17.42 -11.54
C ALA A 252 -6.03 -18.66 -12.44
N ARG A 253 -6.36 -19.82 -11.85
CA ARG A 253 -6.48 -21.09 -12.59
C ARG A 253 -7.81 -21.25 -13.33
N GLY A 254 -8.85 -20.56 -12.87
CA GLY A 254 -10.19 -20.67 -13.42
C GLY A 254 -11.24 -20.03 -12.50
N SER A 255 -12.28 -19.49 -13.12
CA SER A 255 -13.51 -19.01 -12.46
C SER A 255 -14.74 -19.50 -13.22
N LYS A 256 -15.95 -19.24 -12.70
CA LYS A 256 -17.19 -19.62 -13.41
C LYS A 256 -17.31 -18.99 -14.81
N LEU A 257 -16.77 -17.78 -14.99
CA LEU A 257 -16.85 -17.04 -16.26
C LEU A 257 -15.83 -17.53 -17.31
N MET A 258 -14.69 -18.03 -16.85
CA MET A 258 -13.60 -18.58 -17.69
C MET A 258 -12.93 -19.74 -16.91
N PRO A 259 -13.45 -20.97 -17.04
CA PRO A 259 -12.98 -22.12 -16.25
C PRO A 259 -11.57 -22.60 -16.61
N ASP A 260 -11.16 -22.40 -17.86
CA ASP A 260 -9.91 -22.82 -18.50
C ASP A 260 -8.81 -21.75 -18.44
N LYS A 261 -8.93 -20.77 -17.54
CA LYS A 261 -8.03 -19.61 -17.46
C LYS A 261 -6.54 -19.96 -17.36
N LYS A 262 -6.20 -21.06 -16.66
CA LYS A 262 -4.81 -21.55 -16.54
C LYS A 262 -4.14 -21.77 -17.89
N ASP A 263 -4.90 -22.11 -18.95
CA ASP A 263 -4.37 -22.49 -20.25
C ASP A 263 -3.91 -21.25 -21.06
N PHE A 264 -4.31 -20.05 -20.64
CA PHE A 264 -3.97 -18.76 -21.25
C PHE A 264 -2.77 -18.06 -20.56
N GLY A 265 -2.30 -18.59 -19.43
CA GLY A 265 -1.20 -18.02 -18.67
C GLY A 265 -1.59 -16.81 -17.80
N TYR A 266 -0.58 -16.09 -17.30
CA TYR A 266 -0.76 -15.01 -16.32
C TYR A 266 -1.32 -13.72 -16.91
N SER A 267 -0.87 -13.36 -18.12
CA SER A 267 -1.16 -12.07 -18.74
C SER A 267 -1.70 -12.27 -20.15
N PHE A 268 -2.97 -11.91 -20.34
CA PHE A 268 -3.66 -11.95 -21.62
C PHE A 268 -4.77 -10.87 -21.64
N PRO A 269 -5.21 -10.40 -22.81
CA PRO A 269 -6.08 -9.21 -22.91
C PRO A 269 -7.48 -9.37 -22.29
N CYS A 270 -8.17 -10.42 -22.72
CA CYS A 270 -9.54 -10.83 -22.39
C CYS A 270 -9.81 -12.18 -23.09
N ASP A 271 -10.99 -12.76 -22.86
CA ASP A 271 -11.55 -13.89 -23.64
C ASP A 271 -12.73 -13.42 -24.52
N GLY A 272 -12.54 -12.27 -25.18
CA GLY A 272 -13.51 -11.68 -26.11
C GLY A 272 -14.74 -10.99 -25.46
N PRO A 273 -15.60 -10.38 -26.28
CA PRO A 273 -16.79 -9.64 -25.82
C PRO A 273 -17.99 -10.54 -25.50
N GLY A 274 -17.89 -11.85 -25.76
CA GLY A 274 -18.95 -12.82 -25.45
C GLY A 274 -19.22 -12.95 -23.95
N ARG A 275 -20.28 -13.68 -23.59
CA ARG A 275 -20.65 -14.01 -22.19
C ARG A 275 -20.80 -12.78 -21.26
N GLY A 276 -21.19 -11.63 -21.82
CA GLY A 276 -21.33 -10.36 -21.10
C GLY A 276 -20.08 -9.47 -21.05
N GLY A 277 -18.97 -9.92 -21.66
CA GLY A 277 -17.69 -9.22 -21.69
C GLY A 277 -16.69 -9.75 -20.65
N THR A 278 -15.44 -9.93 -21.06
CA THR A 278 -14.37 -10.52 -20.24
C THR A 278 -13.14 -9.60 -20.12
N CYS A 279 -13.36 -8.29 -20.17
CA CYS A 279 -12.31 -7.30 -19.93
C CYS A 279 -11.68 -7.51 -18.55
N ASP A 280 -10.36 -7.33 -18.47
CA ASP A 280 -9.60 -7.34 -17.22
C ASP A 280 -9.77 -8.63 -16.38
N ILE A 281 -9.89 -9.78 -17.05
CA ILE A 281 -10.18 -11.07 -16.42
C ILE A 281 -8.92 -11.85 -15.99
N SER A 282 -7.73 -11.50 -16.50
CA SER A 282 -6.49 -12.22 -16.22
C SER A 282 -5.99 -11.96 -14.79
N ALA A 283 -5.10 -12.81 -14.28
CA ALA A 283 -4.49 -12.59 -12.97
C ALA A 283 -3.54 -11.37 -12.98
N TRP A 284 -2.92 -11.07 -14.13
CA TRP A 284 -2.15 -9.84 -14.32
C TRP A 284 -3.03 -8.59 -14.20
N ASP A 285 -4.27 -8.63 -14.70
CA ASP A 285 -5.19 -7.49 -14.60
C ASP A 285 -5.59 -7.23 -13.14
N ALA A 286 -5.70 -8.26 -12.30
CA ALA A 286 -5.89 -8.10 -10.87
C ALA A 286 -4.69 -7.42 -10.19
N PHE A 287 -3.44 -7.77 -10.58
CA PHE A 287 -2.25 -7.04 -10.14
C PHE A 287 -2.31 -5.56 -10.56
N TYR A 288 -2.64 -5.30 -11.83
CA TYR A 288 -2.79 -3.95 -12.37
C TYR A 288 -3.80 -3.12 -11.55
N LEU A 289 -4.97 -3.66 -11.23
CA LEU A 289 -5.98 -3.01 -10.40
C LEU A 289 -5.52 -2.81 -8.95
N ALA A 290 -4.79 -3.78 -8.39
CA ALA A 290 -4.29 -3.70 -7.02
C ALA A 290 -3.24 -2.60 -6.84
N VAL A 291 -2.45 -2.28 -7.87
CA VAL A 291 -1.44 -1.20 -7.77
C VAL A 291 -2.11 0.17 -7.55
N PHE A 292 -3.27 0.46 -8.15
CA PHE A 292 -4.01 1.69 -7.86
C PHE A 292 -4.43 1.77 -6.39
N TRP A 293 -4.96 0.66 -5.85
CA TRP A 293 -5.36 0.58 -4.45
C TRP A 293 -4.16 0.64 -3.50
N MET A 294 -3.04 0.03 -3.86
CA MET A 294 -1.79 0.13 -3.11
C MET A 294 -1.31 1.58 -3.05
N LEU A 295 -1.20 2.28 -4.19
CA LEU A 295 -0.77 3.67 -4.24
C LEU A 295 -1.69 4.56 -3.39
N ASN A 296 -3.00 4.37 -3.50
CA ASN A 296 -3.98 5.10 -2.70
C ASN A 296 -3.86 4.81 -1.20
N THR A 297 -3.68 3.54 -0.82
CA THR A 297 -3.53 3.13 0.59
C THR A 297 -2.26 3.71 1.20
N ILE A 298 -1.12 3.60 0.50
CA ILE A 298 0.14 4.19 0.97
C ILE A 298 0.04 5.72 0.98
N GLY A 299 -0.64 6.33 0.01
CA GLY A 299 -0.96 7.75 0.00
C GLY A 299 -1.68 8.19 1.28
N TRP A 300 -2.73 7.48 1.70
CA TRP A 300 -3.42 7.75 2.97
C TRP A 300 -2.51 7.61 4.19
N VAL A 301 -1.68 6.55 4.24
CA VAL A 301 -0.70 6.34 5.31
C VAL A 301 0.30 7.50 5.39
N THR A 302 0.88 7.90 4.26
CA THR A 302 1.91 8.95 4.23
C THR A 302 1.32 10.34 4.41
N PHE A 303 0.11 10.60 3.91
CA PHE A 303 -0.60 11.86 4.16
C PHE A 303 -0.88 12.04 5.65
N TYR A 304 -1.38 10.99 6.30
CA TYR A 304 -1.59 10.98 7.74
C TYR A 304 -0.30 11.23 8.51
N TRP A 305 0.73 10.42 8.23
CA TRP A 305 2.01 10.54 8.92
C TRP A 305 2.60 11.94 8.77
N HIS A 306 2.61 12.48 7.55
CA HIS A 306 3.20 13.77 7.24
C HIS A 306 2.43 14.92 7.88
N TRP A 307 1.09 14.94 7.77
CA TRP A 307 0.30 16.02 8.38
C TRP A 307 0.43 16.02 9.91
N LYS A 308 0.35 14.84 10.53
CA LYS A 308 0.54 14.70 11.97
C LYS A 308 1.91 15.22 12.42
N HIS A 309 2.97 14.89 11.70
CA HIS A 309 4.32 15.37 12.02
C HIS A 309 4.52 16.85 11.74
N ILE A 310 3.99 17.41 10.64
CA ILE A 310 4.04 18.86 10.39
C ILE A 310 3.45 19.62 11.57
N THR A 311 2.24 19.26 12.01
CA THR A 311 1.58 19.97 13.13
C THR A 311 2.34 19.83 14.44
N LEU A 312 2.98 18.68 14.68
CA LEU A 312 3.87 18.46 15.82
C LEU A 312 5.10 19.38 15.75
N TRP A 313 5.80 19.41 14.62
CA TRP A 313 7.01 20.23 14.43
C TRP A 313 6.72 21.74 14.46
N GLN A 314 5.52 22.16 14.07
CA GLN A 314 5.06 23.54 14.23
C GLN A 314 4.67 23.89 15.67
N GLY A 315 4.56 22.91 16.57
CA GLY A 315 4.03 23.11 17.92
C GLY A 315 2.52 23.38 17.97
N ASN A 316 1.77 23.07 16.90
CA ASN A 316 0.34 23.33 16.77
C ASN A 316 -0.46 22.03 16.50
N VAL A 317 -0.37 21.08 17.44
CA VAL A 317 -1.01 19.76 17.32
C VAL A 317 -2.54 19.85 17.28
N SER A 318 -3.14 20.91 17.85
CA SER A 318 -4.59 21.11 17.81
C SER A 318 -5.13 21.21 16.39
N GLN A 319 -4.36 21.77 15.44
CA GLN A 319 -4.76 21.82 14.04
C GLN A 319 -5.08 20.43 13.49
N PHE A 320 -4.21 19.43 13.72
CA PHE A 320 -4.49 18.07 13.28
C PHE A 320 -5.68 17.49 14.05
N ASN A 321 -5.71 17.62 15.38
CA ASN A 321 -6.75 17.03 16.21
C ASN A 321 -8.17 17.53 15.86
N GLU A 322 -8.29 18.81 15.50
CA GLU A 322 -9.57 19.44 15.17
C GLU A 322 -9.92 19.28 13.69
N SER A 323 -8.96 19.41 12.77
CA SER A 323 -9.25 19.40 11.32
C SER A 323 -9.22 18.03 10.66
N SER A 324 -8.60 17.02 11.25
CA SER A 324 -8.45 15.71 10.60
C SER A 324 -9.71 14.82 10.65
N THR A 325 -10.75 15.23 11.36
CA THR A 325 -12.00 14.48 11.55
C THR A 325 -12.98 14.60 10.37
N TYR A 326 -12.71 15.51 9.44
CA TYR A 326 -13.54 15.80 8.26
C TYR A 326 -12.64 16.05 7.02
N LEU A 327 -13.10 15.71 5.81
CA LEU A 327 -12.26 15.72 4.60
C LEU A 327 -11.87 17.12 4.15
N MET A 328 -12.71 18.13 4.39
CA MET A 328 -12.36 19.51 4.05
C MET A 328 -11.11 19.99 4.79
N GLY A 329 -10.83 19.46 5.99
CA GLY A 329 -9.62 19.79 6.75
C GLY A 329 -8.38 19.23 6.07
N TRP A 330 -8.43 17.98 5.60
CA TRP A 330 -7.36 17.38 4.79
C TRP A 330 -7.10 18.16 3.50
N LEU A 331 -8.15 18.68 2.85
CA LEU A 331 -8.00 19.48 1.65
C LEU A 331 -7.40 20.88 1.95
N ARG A 332 -7.99 21.59 2.91
CA ARG A 332 -7.65 23.00 3.20
C ARG A 332 -6.37 23.14 4.02
N ASP A 333 -6.30 22.45 5.16
CA ASP A 333 -5.28 22.68 6.18
C ASP A 333 -4.04 21.80 5.96
N TYR A 334 -4.19 20.73 5.18
CA TYR A 334 -3.04 19.92 4.74
C TYR A 334 -2.64 20.23 3.30
N LEU A 335 -3.42 19.84 2.30
CA LEU A 335 -2.97 19.94 0.89
C LEU A 335 -2.78 21.39 0.44
N TRP A 336 -3.82 22.22 0.60
CA TRP A 336 -3.78 23.60 0.15
C TRP A 336 -2.77 24.43 0.93
N LEU A 337 -2.89 24.46 2.27
CA LEU A 337 -2.03 25.29 3.13
C LEU A 337 -0.55 24.97 2.96
N ASN A 338 -0.18 23.69 2.91
CA ASN A 338 1.22 23.28 2.81
C ASN A 338 1.79 23.37 1.38
N SER A 339 0.95 23.55 0.36
CA SER A 339 1.40 23.77 -1.02
C SER A 339 1.92 25.19 -1.29
N SER A 340 1.64 26.15 -0.42
CA SER A 340 1.93 27.57 -0.65
C SER A 340 3.40 27.87 -0.98
N GLN A 341 4.36 27.33 -0.23
CA GLN A 341 5.79 27.54 -0.50
C GLN A 341 6.25 26.80 -1.75
N LEU A 342 5.73 25.58 -1.98
CA LEU A 342 6.02 24.78 -3.16
C LEU A 342 5.64 25.52 -4.44
N ILE A 343 4.40 26.01 -4.55
CA ILE A 343 3.91 26.66 -5.78
C ILE A 343 4.55 28.03 -6.03
N ASN A 344 5.18 28.62 -5.00
CA ASN A 344 5.96 29.85 -5.10
C ASN A 344 7.47 29.60 -5.26
N GLY A 345 7.89 28.35 -5.53
CA GLY A 345 9.30 28.03 -5.82
C GLY A 345 9.86 28.82 -7.02
N TYR A 346 8.99 29.13 -7.99
CA TYR A 346 9.21 30.17 -9.00
C TYR A 346 7.90 30.91 -9.26
N ASN A 347 7.97 32.22 -9.49
CA ASN A 347 6.83 33.07 -9.79
C ASN A 347 7.28 34.25 -10.70
N PRO A 348 6.38 35.14 -11.15
CA PRO A 348 6.76 36.25 -12.04
C PRO A 348 7.80 37.21 -11.47
N PHE A 349 8.04 37.21 -10.16
CA PHE A 349 8.99 38.11 -9.50
C PHE A 349 10.38 37.49 -9.30
N GLY A 350 10.52 36.16 -9.44
CA GLY A 350 11.78 35.47 -9.27
C GLY A 350 11.64 33.97 -8.96
N MET A 351 12.74 33.35 -8.55
CA MET A 351 12.81 31.94 -8.19
C MET A 351 13.65 31.74 -6.92
N ASN A 352 13.41 30.65 -6.22
CA ASN A 352 14.18 30.24 -5.04
C ASN A 352 14.62 28.77 -5.15
N SER A 353 15.24 28.23 -4.10
CA SER A 353 15.75 26.86 -4.04
C SER A 353 14.67 25.77 -4.19
N LEU A 354 13.39 26.11 -4.01
CA LEU A 354 12.25 25.19 -4.20
C LEU A 354 11.77 25.10 -5.67
N SER A 355 12.31 25.92 -6.57
CA SER A 355 11.93 25.94 -8.00
C SER A 355 11.97 24.56 -8.67
N VAL A 356 12.98 23.72 -8.36
CA VAL A 356 13.07 22.36 -8.90
C VAL A 356 11.91 21.47 -8.45
N TRP A 357 11.46 21.63 -7.20
CA TRP A 357 10.33 20.89 -6.66
C TRP A 357 9.01 21.40 -7.23
N ALA A 358 8.86 22.71 -7.40
CA ALA A 358 7.71 23.30 -8.07
C ALA A 358 7.55 22.76 -9.51
N TRP A 359 8.66 22.67 -10.25
CA TRP A 359 8.67 22.12 -11.60
C TRP A 359 8.36 20.62 -11.59
N MET A 360 9.00 19.86 -10.70
CA MET A 360 8.75 18.42 -10.55
C MET A 360 7.30 18.12 -10.15
N PHE A 361 6.67 18.98 -9.35
CA PHE A 361 5.27 18.87 -8.95
C PHE A 361 4.34 18.97 -10.16
N LEU A 362 4.54 19.96 -11.05
CA LEU A 362 3.77 20.07 -12.29
C LEU A 362 4.09 18.94 -13.27
N PHE A 363 5.36 18.53 -13.36
CA PHE A 363 5.77 17.40 -14.18
C PHE A 363 5.09 16.10 -13.71
N GLY A 364 5.01 15.86 -12.40
CA GLY A 364 4.28 14.74 -11.82
C GLY A 364 2.80 14.74 -12.23
N HIS A 365 2.13 15.89 -12.18
CA HIS A 365 0.74 16.03 -12.65
C HIS A 365 0.60 15.73 -14.14
N LEU A 366 1.52 16.23 -14.98
CA LEU A 366 1.54 15.96 -16.42
C LEU A 366 1.69 14.46 -16.70
N VAL A 367 2.66 13.80 -16.06
CA VAL A 367 2.92 12.36 -16.25
C VAL A 367 1.73 11.54 -15.76
N TRP A 368 1.16 11.89 -14.60
CA TRP A 368 -0.03 11.24 -14.05
C TRP A 368 -1.22 11.34 -15.01
N ALA A 369 -1.54 12.54 -15.49
CA ALA A 369 -2.63 12.78 -16.43
C ALA A 369 -2.38 12.13 -17.80
N THR A 370 -1.12 12.05 -18.25
CA THR A 370 -0.74 11.31 -19.46
C THR A 370 -1.06 9.82 -19.32
N GLY A 371 -0.94 9.26 -18.11
CA GLY A 371 -1.38 7.90 -17.82
C GLY A 371 -2.86 7.66 -18.16
N PHE A 372 -3.73 8.64 -17.89
CA PHE A 372 -5.16 8.53 -18.16
C PHE A 372 -5.48 8.36 -19.65
N MET A 373 -4.66 8.90 -20.54
CA MET A 373 -4.80 8.69 -21.98
C MET A 373 -4.81 7.19 -22.31
N PHE A 374 -3.84 6.44 -21.76
CA PHE A 374 -3.70 5.00 -21.99
C PHE A 374 -4.71 4.15 -21.21
N LEU A 375 -5.20 4.63 -20.07
CA LEU A 375 -6.12 3.89 -19.20
C LEU A 375 -7.58 4.03 -19.63
N ILE A 376 -7.95 5.18 -20.21
CA ILE A 376 -9.33 5.49 -20.64
C ILE A 376 -9.55 5.11 -22.10
N SER A 377 -8.70 5.59 -23.00
CA SER A 377 -8.86 5.33 -24.44
C SER A 377 -8.20 4.02 -24.83
N TRP A 378 -8.93 3.14 -25.50
CA TRP A 378 -8.47 1.77 -25.77
C TRP A 378 -7.95 1.59 -27.20
N ARG A 379 -7.27 0.47 -27.43
CA ARG A 379 -6.46 0.18 -28.62
C ARG A 379 -7.14 0.47 -29.97
N GLY A 380 -8.43 0.13 -30.12
CA GLY A 380 -9.14 0.24 -31.41
C GLY A 380 -9.09 1.64 -32.00
N TYR A 381 -9.38 2.66 -31.18
CA TYR A 381 -9.33 4.07 -31.58
C TYR A 381 -7.95 4.47 -32.13
N TRP A 382 -6.88 4.09 -31.42
CA TRP A 382 -5.51 4.41 -31.82
C TRP A 382 -5.06 3.64 -33.05
N GLN A 383 -5.55 2.42 -33.24
CA GLN A 383 -5.21 1.61 -34.42
C GLN A 383 -5.77 2.25 -35.70
N GLU A 384 -7.03 2.69 -35.69
CA GLU A 384 -7.64 3.39 -36.82
C GLU A 384 -6.91 4.72 -37.11
N LEU A 385 -6.53 5.48 -36.08
CA LEU A 385 -5.75 6.70 -36.26
C LEU A 385 -4.39 6.42 -36.91
N ILE A 386 -3.66 5.41 -36.44
CA ILE A 386 -2.34 5.03 -36.99
C ILE A 386 -2.46 4.61 -38.46
N GLU A 387 -3.55 3.95 -38.85
CA GLU A 387 -3.80 3.59 -40.25
C GLU A 387 -3.95 4.82 -41.15
N THR A 388 -4.61 5.88 -40.66
CA THR A 388 -4.68 7.15 -41.41
C THR A 388 -3.31 7.84 -41.55
N LEU A 389 -2.47 7.77 -40.50
CA LEU A 389 -1.10 8.28 -40.54
C LEU A 389 -0.20 7.49 -41.50
N ALA A 390 -0.32 6.16 -41.50
CA ALA A 390 0.41 5.29 -42.42
C ALA A 390 0.03 5.60 -43.88
N TRP A 391 -1.27 5.78 -44.16
CA TRP A 391 -1.76 6.22 -45.46
C TRP A 391 -1.16 7.58 -45.86
N ALA A 392 -1.17 8.55 -44.96
CA ALA A 392 -0.62 9.88 -45.22
C ALA A 392 0.89 9.84 -45.52
N HIS A 393 1.66 9.06 -44.76
CA HIS A 393 3.10 8.89 -44.96
C HIS A 393 3.42 8.31 -46.35
N GLU A 394 2.72 7.26 -46.78
CA GLU A 394 2.93 6.64 -48.09
C GLU A 394 2.52 7.54 -49.27
N ARG A 395 1.56 8.43 -49.05
CA ARG A 395 1.02 9.35 -50.07
C ARG A 395 1.74 10.70 -50.12
N THR A 396 2.57 11.04 -49.12
CA THR A 396 3.30 12.29 -49.07
C THR A 396 4.58 12.20 -49.93
N PRO A 397 4.70 13.00 -51.01
CA PRO A 397 5.91 13.01 -51.85
C PRO A 397 7.16 13.32 -51.02
N LEU A 398 8.31 12.78 -51.41
CA LEU A 398 9.60 12.84 -50.70
C LEU A 398 9.64 12.01 -49.40
N ALA A 399 8.59 12.06 -48.56
CA ALA A 399 8.50 11.22 -47.35
C ALA A 399 8.34 9.74 -47.68
N ASN A 400 7.61 9.41 -48.75
CA ASN A 400 7.37 8.04 -49.22
C ASN A 400 8.63 7.27 -49.69
N LEU A 401 9.76 7.97 -49.86
CA LEU A 401 11.08 7.36 -50.11
C LEU A 401 11.62 6.69 -48.85
N ILE A 402 11.23 7.19 -47.67
CA ILE A 402 11.61 6.63 -46.36
C ILE A 402 10.53 5.64 -45.96
N ARG A 403 10.90 4.37 -45.79
CA ARG A 403 9.98 3.30 -45.37
C ARG A 403 10.33 2.81 -43.97
N TRP A 404 9.30 2.53 -43.17
CA TRP A 404 9.49 1.86 -41.90
C TRP A 404 9.96 0.41 -42.11
N ARG A 405 10.80 -0.07 -41.21
CA ARG A 405 11.19 -1.49 -41.16
C ARG A 405 10.05 -2.34 -40.58
N ASP A 406 9.46 -1.85 -39.50
CA ASP A 406 8.38 -2.51 -38.77
C ASP A 406 7.09 -1.72 -38.94
N LYS A 407 5.98 -2.42 -39.16
CA LYS A 407 4.68 -1.76 -39.40
C LYS A 407 4.24 -1.02 -38.13
N PRO A 408 3.85 0.28 -38.23
CA PRO A 408 3.34 1.00 -37.09
C PRO A 408 1.98 0.41 -36.67
N VAL A 409 1.87 0.02 -35.41
CA VAL A 409 0.64 -0.51 -34.81
C VAL A 409 0.43 0.11 -33.43
N ALA A 410 -0.82 0.20 -33.00
CA ALA A 410 -1.13 0.62 -31.64
C ALA A 410 -0.60 -0.42 -30.63
N LEU A 411 -0.25 0.07 -29.42
CA LEU A 411 0.14 -0.78 -28.29
C LEU A 411 -0.89 -1.90 -28.07
N SER A 412 -0.42 -3.07 -27.62
CA SER A 412 -1.34 -4.15 -27.22
C SER A 412 -2.19 -3.71 -26.02
N ILE A 413 -3.32 -4.40 -25.79
CA ILE A 413 -4.23 -4.07 -24.68
C ILE A 413 -3.49 -4.14 -23.33
N VAL A 414 -2.75 -5.23 -23.09
CA VAL A 414 -1.96 -5.40 -21.86
C VAL A 414 -0.83 -4.37 -21.78
N GLN A 415 -0.16 -4.07 -22.89
CA GLN A 415 0.89 -3.05 -22.94
C GLN A 415 0.34 -1.66 -22.58
N ALA A 416 -0.83 -1.28 -23.10
CA ALA A 416 -1.46 0.00 -22.79
C ALA A 416 -1.82 0.10 -21.30
N ARG A 417 -2.37 -0.96 -20.70
CA ARG A 417 -2.61 -1.04 -19.25
C ARG A 417 -1.31 -0.84 -18.46
N LEU A 418 -0.22 -1.52 -18.84
CA LEU A 418 1.08 -1.40 -18.17
C LEU A 418 1.68 0.00 -18.31
N VAL A 419 1.69 0.55 -19.53
CA VAL A 419 2.22 1.88 -19.82
C VAL A 419 1.41 2.95 -19.10
N GLY A 420 0.09 2.84 -19.11
CA GLY A 420 -0.81 3.72 -18.36
C GLY A 420 -0.57 3.65 -16.85
N LEU A 421 -0.43 2.44 -16.30
CA LEU A 421 -0.13 2.23 -14.88
C LEU A 421 1.25 2.77 -14.50
N ALA A 422 2.25 2.63 -15.38
CA ALA A 422 3.58 3.17 -15.16
C ALA A 422 3.58 4.70 -15.08
N HIS A 423 2.91 5.37 -16.04
CA HIS A 423 2.74 6.83 -16.01
C HIS A 423 1.94 7.27 -14.78
N PHE A 424 0.85 6.59 -14.47
CA PHE A 424 0.07 6.86 -13.26
C PHE A 424 0.95 6.76 -12.01
N SER A 425 1.71 5.69 -11.86
CA SER A 425 2.56 5.44 -10.68
C SER A 425 3.70 6.45 -10.57
N VAL A 426 4.42 6.72 -11.66
CA VAL A 426 5.53 7.70 -11.68
C VAL A 426 5.01 9.09 -11.37
N GLY A 427 3.92 9.51 -12.03
CA GLY A 427 3.31 10.80 -11.78
C GLY A 427 2.81 10.95 -10.34
N TYR A 428 2.20 9.89 -9.78
CA TYR A 428 1.75 9.86 -8.39
C TYR A 428 2.91 10.06 -7.40
N ILE A 429 4.01 9.31 -7.58
CA ILE A 429 5.18 9.38 -6.71
C ILE A 429 5.88 10.75 -6.83
N PHE A 430 6.09 11.26 -8.05
CA PHE A 430 6.77 12.54 -8.25
C PHE A 430 5.97 13.73 -7.75
N THR A 431 4.65 13.72 -7.96
CA THR A 431 3.77 14.74 -7.39
C THR A 431 3.88 14.78 -5.87
N TYR A 432 3.80 13.62 -5.21
CA TYR A 432 3.85 13.60 -3.75
C TYR A 432 5.26 13.86 -3.20
N ALA A 433 6.32 13.33 -3.82
CA ALA A 433 7.70 13.56 -3.38
C ALA A 433 8.07 15.05 -3.44
N ALA A 434 7.70 15.74 -4.52
CA ALA A 434 7.93 17.18 -4.65
C ALA A 434 7.17 17.98 -3.58
N PHE A 435 5.90 17.62 -3.34
CA PHE A 435 5.09 18.24 -2.29
C PHE A 435 5.68 18.01 -0.90
N LEU A 436 5.98 16.76 -0.55
CA LEU A 436 6.52 16.36 0.75
C LEU A 436 7.81 17.12 1.07
N ILE A 437 8.77 17.11 0.14
CA ILE A 437 10.08 17.73 0.36
C ILE A 437 9.92 19.24 0.48
N ALA A 438 9.26 19.90 -0.50
CA ALA A 438 9.19 21.35 -0.53
C ALA A 438 8.32 21.95 0.59
N SER A 439 7.24 21.26 0.99
CA SER A 439 6.38 21.73 2.07
C SER A 439 7.03 21.60 3.46
N THR A 440 7.93 20.62 3.62
CA THR A 440 8.71 20.46 4.86
C THR A 440 9.91 21.40 4.87
N SER A 441 10.76 21.36 3.84
CA SER A 441 11.97 22.19 3.79
C SER A 441 11.66 23.67 3.66
N GLY A 442 10.57 24.06 2.98
CA GLY A 442 10.15 25.46 2.89
C GLY A 442 9.69 26.06 4.22
N LYS A 443 9.42 25.23 5.24
CA LYS A 443 9.02 25.67 6.59
C LYS A 443 10.14 25.55 7.62
N PHE A 444 10.99 24.52 7.49
CA PHE A 444 11.93 24.12 8.54
C PHE A 444 13.39 24.06 8.07
N GLY A 445 13.66 24.23 6.77
CA GLY A 445 14.98 24.10 6.17
C GLY A 445 15.68 25.43 5.87
#